data_AF-A0A1Y4G2J5-F1
#
_entry.id   AF-A0A1Y4G2J5-F1
#
_cell.length_a   1.000
_cell.length_b   1.000
_cell.length_c   1.000
_cell.angle_alpha   90.00
_cell.angle_beta   90.00
_cell.angle_gamma   90.00
#
_symmetry.space_group_name_H-M   'P 1'
#
loop_
_entity.id
_entity.type
_entity.pdbx_description
1 polymer ?
#
loop_
_entity_poly.entity_id
_entity_poly.type
_entity_poly.pdbx_seq_one_letter_code
_entity_poly.pdbx_strand_id
1 'polypeptide(L)'
;MLLTLDPLVREVVRLVACACIGASMSVLFIVAMECLSGLGIRSVGKALSLTLLGVAGLSAALSSLPVGPFALAASVLPVLMGVALIARRAFGRKSPLGASVRETPPLAREKLVVPVRPMIMMAAAEFAGCFATFPFADERTSSLSLALGCACVSLVFLVGCFALADRFDVRMLYQVSLPLMAGGLLLGPLLSQQAQIVSCAFVNAGVLGFLLLSVMVLNENCRCHGVPSAWAYGFLRCALLPSQLVGAWLVFAVGEGLFDWMKVEALYSISMLLIVVSSMTFLNEYNFIRSWRLSREEPVGACSQDALNSQVARCALLARAFGLTRREEEVVALVAQGRTVPQAADELFISRETAKTHMKHAYAKLGIHTKGELLDRVYGQGSAGSVGHGAEVSEDGAGSR
;
A
#
# COMPACT_ATOMS: atom_id res chain seq x y z
N MET A 1 -24.92 28.10 -25.15
CA MET A 1 -24.95 27.01 -26.16
C MET A 1 -25.28 25.64 -25.55
N LEU A 2 -24.79 25.27 -24.35
CA LEU A 2 -25.15 24.00 -23.69
C LEU A 2 -26.56 23.95 -23.08
N LEU A 3 -27.13 25.10 -22.70
CA LEU A 3 -28.46 25.20 -22.08
C LEU A 3 -29.63 25.00 -23.05
N THR A 4 -29.37 25.05 -24.37
CA THR A 4 -30.38 24.87 -25.43
C THR A 4 -30.44 23.44 -25.96
N LEU A 5 -29.57 22.54 -25.47
CA LEU A 5 -29.57 21.13 -25.84
C LEU A 5 -30.59 20.35 -25.00
N ASP A 6 -31.16 19.32 -25.63
CA ASP A 6 -31.97 18.27 -25.01
C ASP A 6 -31.25 17.73 -23.76
N PRO A 7 -31.94 17.44 -22.63
CA PRO A 7 -31.28 17.11 -21.38
C PRO A 7 -30.45 15.82 -21.50
N LEU A 8 -30.93 14.86 -22.30
CA LEU A 8 -30.21 13.61 -22.61
C LEU A 8 -28.89 13.88 -23.34
N VAL A 9 -28.89 14.79 -24.32
CA VAL A 9 -27.66 15.18 -25.06
C VAL A 9 -26.69 15.91 -24.12
N ARG A 10 -27.20 16.77 -23.23
CA ARG A 10 -26.39 17.49 -22.25
C ARG A 10 -25.70 16.53 -21.28
N GLU A 11 -26.37 15.47 -20.84
CA GLU A 11 -25.81 14.45 -19.97
C GLU A 11 -24.71 13.64 -20.65
N VAL A 12 -24.95 13.19 -21.88
CA VAL A 12 -23.94 12.48 -22.67
C VAL A 12 -22.68 13.34 -22.84
N VAL A 13 -22.85 14.63 -23.16
CA VAL A 13 -21.73 15.58 -23.27
C VAL A 13 -20.99 15.75 -21.95
N ARG A 14 -21.69 15.84 -20.81
CA ARG A 14 -21.07 15.92 -19.48
C ARG A 14 -20.27 14.66 -19.14
N LEU A 15 -20.83 13.48 -19.38
CA LEU A 15 -20.16 12.20 -19.12
C LEU A 15 -18.90 12.05 -19.96
N VAL A 16 -18.97 12.38 -21.25
CA VAL A 16 -17.81 12.35 -22.14
C VAL A 16 -16.73 13.35 -21.68
N ALA A 17 -17.12 14.56 -21.29
CA ALA A 17 -16.18 15.55 -20.77
C ALA A 17 -15.50 15.07 -19.47
N CYS A 18 -16.26 14.51 -18.52
CA CYS A 18 -15.71 13.94 -17.28
C CYS A 18 -14.74 12.79 -17.56
N ALA A 19 -15.07 11.90 -18.51
CA ALA A 19 -14.20 10.81 -18.91
C ALA A 19 -12.89 11.31 -19.53
N CYS A 20 -12.95 12.32 -20.40
CA CYS A 20 -11.75 12.94 -20.99
C CYS A 20 -10.87 13.63 -19.94
N ILE A 21 -11.48 14.36 -18.99
CA ILE A 21 -10.75 14.99 -17.88
C ILE A 21 -10.10 13.91 -17.01
N GLY A 22 -10.83 12.86 -16.63
CA GLY A 22 -10.27 11.75 -15.85
C GLY A 22 -9.12 11.03 -16.57
N ALA A 23 -9.25 10.77 -17.87
CA ALA A 23 -8.21 10.14 -18.68
C ALA A 23 -6.94 11.02 -18.75
N SER A 24 -7.08 12.31 -19.02
CA SER A 24 -5.95 13.25 -19.06
C SER A 24 -5.24 13.38 -17.72
N MET A 25 -5.97 13.48 -16.61
CA MET A 25 -5.40 13.50 -15.26
C MET A 25 -4.66 12.20 -14.92
N SER A 26 -5.13 11.08 -15.44
CA SER A 26 -4.48 9.78 -15.24
C SER A 26 -3.15 9.68 -15.96
N VAL A 27 -3.05 10.22 -17.18
CA VAL A 27 -1.77 10.29 -17.91
C VAL A 27 -0.78 11.18 -17.16
N LEU A 28 -1.22 12.35 -16.68
CA LEU A 28 -0.40 13.24 -15.86
C LEU A 28 0.08 12.56 -14.58
N PHE A 29 -0.80 11.83 -13.91
CA PHE A 29 -0.46 11.06 -12.72
C PHE A 29 0.62 10.02 -13.01
N ILE A 30 0.49 9.24 -14.09
CA ILE A 30 1.47 8.21 -14.45
C ILE A 30 2.84 8.86 -14.71
N VAL A 31 2.89 9.94 -15.50
CA VAL A 31 4.15 10.66 -15.80
C VAL A 31 4.78 11.24 -14.53
N ALA A 32 3.97 11.78 -13.62
CA ALA A 32 4.46 12.28 -12.33
C ALA A 32 5.04 11.14 -11.47
N MET A 33 4.38 9.98 -11.44
CA MET A 33 4.83 8.83 -10.65
C MET A 33 6.08 8.14 -11.23
N GLU A 34 6.28 8.18 -12.55
CA GLU A 34 7.55 7.76 -13.16
C GLU A 34 8.74 8.61 -12.70
N CYS A 35 8.53 9.88 -12.36
CA CYS A 35 9.60 10.72 -11.80
C CYS A 35 9.98 10.28 -10.37
N LEU A 36 9.10 9.56 -9.67
CA LEU A 36 9.29 9.08 -8.31
C LEU A 36 9.76 7.63 -8.24
N SER A 37 9.57 6.84 -9.30
CA SER A 37 9.82 5.38 -9.35
C SER A 37 11.25 4.96 -8.98
N GLY A 38 12.24 5.84 -9.13
CA GLY A 38 13.64 5.58 -8.76
C GLY A 38 13.99 5.87 -7.30
N LEU A 39 13.10 6.51 -6.53
CA LEU A 39 13.39 6.97 -5.17
C LEU A 39 13.03 5.91 -4.12
N GLY A 40 13.81 5.85 -3.05
CA GLY A 40 13.51 5.02 -1.88
C GLY A 40 12.16 5.33 -1.25
N ILE A 41 11.49 4.33 -0.67
CA ILE A 41 10.14 4.47 -0.09
C ILE A 41 9.97 5.67 0.85
N ARG A 42 10.99 5.97 1.66
CA ARG A 42 11.01 7.14 2.56
C ARG A 42 11.07 8.46 1.78
N SER A 43 11.88 8.52 0.72
CA SER A 43 12.01 9.69 -0.14
C SER A 43 10.74 9.93 -0.96
N VAL A 44 10.11 8.85 -1.44
CA VAL A 44 8.79 8.91 -2.09
C VAL A 44 7.72 9.41 -1.13
N GLY A 45 7.70 8.90 0.11
CA GLY A 45 6.78 9.39 1.13
C GLY A 45 6.92 10.87 1.45
N LYS A 46 8.15 11.35 1.58
CA LYS A 46 8.44 12.79 1.76
C LYS A 46 8.01 13.61 0.54
N ALA A 47 8.35 13.15 -0.67
CA ALA A 47 7.97 13.84 -1.90
C ALA A 47 6.44 13.93 -2.04
N LEU A 48 5.73 12.82 -1.83
CA LEU A 48 4.27 12.79 -1.94
C LEU A 48 3.59 13.62 -0.86
N SER A 49 4.05 13.55 0.40
CA SER A 49 3.48 14.37 1.47
C SER A 49 3.70 15.87 1.24
N LEU A 50 4.87 16.28 0.72
CA LEU A 50 5.11 17.66 0.30
C LEU A 50 4.21 18.08 -0.88
N THR A 51 3.98 17.18 -1.86
CA THR A 51 3.04 17.49 -2.95
C THR A 51 1.61 17.67 -2.44
N LEU A 52 1.16 16.85 -1.49
CA LEU A 52 -0.17 17.00 -0.88
C LEU A 52 -0.29 18.27 -0.04
N LEU A 53 0.78 18.68 0.66
CA LEU A 53 0.80 19.95 1.37
C LEU A 53 0.71 21.14 0.40
N GLY A 54 1.41 21.06 -0.73
CA GLY A 54 1.30 22.04 -1.82
C GLY A 54 -0.12 22.08 -2.41
N VAL A 55 -0.74 20.93 -2.63
CA VAL A 55 -2.15 20.82 -3.07
C VAL A 55 -3.09 21.43 -2.04
N ALA A 56 -2.89 21.18 -0.74
CA ALA A 56 -3.69 21.78 0.33
C ALA A 56 -3.62 23.31 0.30
N GLY A 57 -2.41 23.86 0.22
CA GLY A 57 -2.19 25.30 0.13
C GLY A 57 -2.79 25.91 -1.14
N LEU A 58 -2.66 25.23 -2.28
CA LEU A 58 -3.23 25.67 -3.55
C LEU A 58 -4.76 25.64 -3.51
N SER A 59 -5.37 24.55 -3.04
CA SER A 59 -6.83 24.45 -2.89
C SER A 59 -7.39 25.50 -1.93
N ALA A 60 -6.70 25.78 -0.83
CA ALA A 60 -7.07 26.85 0.09
C ALA A 60 -6.95 28.24 -0.57
N ALA A 61 -5.86 28.51 -1.29
CA ALA A 61 -5.68 29.77 -2.00
C ALA A 61 -6.76 29.97 -3.08
N LEU A 62 -7.06 28.94 -3.87
CA LEU A 62 -8.11 28.96 -4.88
C LEU A 62 -9.48 29.23 -4.26
N SER A 63 -9.78 28.63 -3.10
CA SER A 63 -11.06 28.86 -2.42
C SER A 63 -11.29 30.32 -1.99
N SER A 64 -10.22 31.11 -1.83
CA SER A 64 -10.32 32.54 -1.49
C SER A 64 -10.62 33.45 -2.69
N LEU A 65 -10.43 32.95 -3.92
CA LEU A 65 -10.61 33.73 -5.14
C LEU A 65 -12.09 33.87 -5.55
N PRO A 66 -12.46 34.94 -6.29
CA PRO A 66 -13.76 35.04 -6.94
C PRO A 66 -13.97 33.94 -7.99
N VAL A 67 -15.24 33.64 -8.31
CA VAL A 67 -15.65 32.49 -9.17
C VAL A 67 -14.98 32.48 -10.55
N GLY A 68 -14.81 33.64 -11.19
CA GLY A 68 -14.17 33.76 -12.51
C GLY A 68 -12.69 33.34 -12.50
N PRO A 69 -11.83 34.00 -11.69
CA PRO A 69 -10.44 33.60 -11.50
C PRO A 69 -10.26 32.15 -11.01
N PHE A 70 -11.17 31.65 -10.17
CA PHE A 70 -11.15 30.26 -9.69
C PHE A 70 -11.28 29.26 -10.85
N ALA A 71 -12.30 29.41 -11.69
CA ALA A 71 -12.53 28.50 -12.82
C ALA A 71 -11.39 28.55 -13.86
N LEU A 72 -10.81 29.74 -14.09
CA LEU A 72 -9.65 29.90 -14.95
C LEU A 72 -8.41 29.20 -14.37
N ALA A 73 -8.13 29.38 -13.08
CA ALA A 73 -6.98 28.76 -12.44
C ALA A 73 -7.12 27.22 -12.41
N ALA A 74 -8.31 26.70 -12.07
CA ALA A 74 -8.59 25.27 -12.04
C ALA A 74 -8.41 24.58 -13.42
N SER A 75 -8.65 25.30 -14.52
CA SER A 75 -8.48 24.78 -15.88
C SER A 75 -7.04 24.93 -16.42
N VAL A 76 -6.32 25.98 -16.04
CA VAL A 76 -4.95 26.25 -16.53
C VAL A 76 -3.88 25.43 -15.80
N LEU A 77 -4.05 25.18 -14.50
CA LEU A 77 -3.05 24.47 -13.67
C LEU A 77 -2.67 23.07 -14.19
N PRO A 78 -3.61 22.18 -14.59
CA PRO A 78 -3.27 20.86 -15.12
C PRO A 78 -2.51 20.93 -16.45
N VAL A 79 -2.84 21.94 -17.28
CA VAL A 79 -2.16 22.19 -18.55
C VAL A 79 -0.73 22.64 -18.31
N LEU A 80 -0.51 23.57 -17.37
CA LEU A 80 0.83 24.01 -16.97
C LEU A 80 1.66 22.86 -16.40
N MET A 81 1.07 21.99 -15.58
CA MET A 81 1.72 20.79 -15.07
C MET A 81 2.10 19.82 -16.20
N GLY A 82 1.21 19.62 -17.17
CA GLY A 82 1.49 18.82 -18.36
C GLY A 82 2.63 19.39 -19.20
N VAL A 83 2.60 20.69 -19.48
CA VAL A 83 3.68 21.38 -20.21
C VAL A 83 4.99 21.30 -19.45
N ALA A 84 5.00 21.47 -18.14
CA ALA A 84 6.20 21.37 -17.31
C ALA A 84 6.79 19.94 -17.33
N LEU A 85 5.95 18.91 -17.28
CA LEU A 85 6.39 17.51 -17.36
C LEU A 85 6.93 17.14 -18.75
N ILE A 86 6.27 17.63 -19.82
CA ILE A 86 6.73 17.44 -21.21
C ILE A 86 8.05 18.20 -21.44
N ALA A 87 8.14 19.45 -21.01
CA ALA A 87 9.35 20.25 -21.08
C ALA A 87 10.48 19.61 -20.27
N ARG A 88 10.19 19.04 -19.09
CA ARG A 88 11.19 18.30 -18.31
C ARG A 88 11.68 17.04 -19.04
N ARG A 89 10.81 16.31 -19.73
CA ARG A 89 11.22 15.18 -20.58
C ARG A 89 12.01 15.63 -21.82
N ALA A 90 11.67 16.78 -22.40
CA ALA A 90 12.30 17.31 -23.61
C ALA A 90 13.66 18.01 -23.34
N PHE A 91 13.79 18.72 -22.22
CA PHE A 91 14.96 19.53 -21.87
C PHE A 91 15.83 18.93 -20.75
N GLY A 92 15.27 18.04 -19.92
CA GLY A 92 15.94 17.49 -18.74
C GLY A 92 16.50 16.09 -18.97
N ARG A 93 17.84 16.02 -19.09
CA ARG A 93 18.77 14.91 -18.80
C ARG A 93 18.18 13.50 -18.82
N LYS A 94 18.79 12.61 -19.64
CA LYS A 94 18.85 11.15 -19.38
C LYS A 94 18.80 10.98 -17.87
N SER A 95 17.77 10.30 -17.37
CA SER A 95 17.69 9.95 -15.95
C SER A 95 19.08 9.44 -15.54
N PRO A 96 19.57 9.69 -14.31
CA PRO A 96 20.79 9.02 -13.85
C PRO A 96 20.68 7.49 -13.93
N LEU A 97 19.49 6.94 -14.21
CA LEU A 97 19.24 5.54 -14.57
C LEU A 97 19.58 5.15 -16.02
N GLY A 98 19.98 6.08 -16.90
CA GLY A 98 20.49 5.78 -18.24
C GLY A 98 21.92 5.23 -18.25
N ALA A 99 22.60 5.19 -17.10
CA ALA A 99 23.93 4.60 -16.93
C ALA A 99 23.93 3.17 -16.35
N SER A 100 22.75 2.63 -16.02
CA SER A 100 22.60 1.21 -15.71
C SER A 100 21.26 0.71 -16.25
N VAL A 101 21.10 0.73 -17.57
CA VAL A 101 20.41 -0.41 -18.20
C VAL A 101 21.32 -1.60 -17.96
N ARG A 102 21.27 -2.15 -16.75
CA ARG A 102 21.65 -3.54 -16.53
C ARG A 102 20.71 -4.27 -17.48
N GLU A 103 21.25 -4.82 -18.57
CA GLU A 103 20.51 -5.68 -19.47
C GLU A 103 19.76 -6.67 -18.58
N THR A 104 18.47 -6.42 -18.40
CA THR A 104 17.62 -7.33 -17.66
C THR A 104 17.59 -8.58 -18.51
N PRO A 105 18.02 -9.75 -17.99
CA PRO A 105 17.90 -10.99 -18.74
C PRO A 105 16.45 -11.11 -19.23
N PRO A 106 16.22 -11.62 -20.44
CA PRO A 106 14.89 -11.70 -21.02
C PRO A 106 13.98 -12.38 -20.02
N LEU A 107 12.87 -11.71 -19.67
CA LEU A 107 11.93 -12.15 -18.64
C LEU A 107 11.76 -13.67 -18.71
N ALA A 108 12.34 -14.38 -17.73
CA ALA A 108 11.69 -15.58 -17.28
C ALA A 108 10.27 -15.13 -16.92
N ARG A 109 9.26 -15.81 -17.47
CA ARG A 109 7.82 -15.57 -17.24
C ARG A 109 7.44 -15.80 -15.76
N GLU A 110 8.18 -15.24 -14.81
CA GLU A 110 7.73 -15.14 -13.44
C GLU A 110 6.56 -14.17 -13.44
N LYS A 111 5.40 -14.72 -13.08
CA LYS A 111 4.11 -14.05 -13.10
C LYS A 111 4.24 -12.68 -12.45
N LEU A 112 3.95 -11.63 -13.22
CA LEU A 112 3.75 -10.27 -12.72
C LEU A 112 2.76 -10.32 -11.55
N VAL A 113 3.24 -10.20 -10.31
CA VAL A 113 2.38 -10.21 -9.12
C VAL A 113 1.84 -8.80 -8.94
N VAL A 114 0.79 -8.47 -9.68
CA VAL A 114 0.05 -7.23 -9.47
C VAL A 114 -0.69 -7.33 -8.13
N PRO A 115 -0.55 -6.35 -7.22
CA PRO A 115 -1.26 -6.37 -5.95
C PRO A 115 -2.74 -5.98 -6.16
N VAL A 116 -3.55 -6.91 -6.68
CA VAL A 116 -4.95 -6.68 -7.03
C VAL A 116 -5.80 -6.26 -5.83
N ARG A 117 -5.49 -6.76 -4.63
CA ARG A 117 -6.29 -6.46 -3.42
C ARG A 117 -6.20 -5.00 -2.96
N PRO A 118 -5.02 -4.38 -2.81
CA PRO A 118 -4.92 -2.93 -2.60
C PRO A 118 -5.64 -2.11 -3.67
N MET A 119 -5.66 -2.58 -4.93
CA MET A 119 -6.34 -1.88 -6.02
C MET A 119 -7.85 -1.94 -5.89
N ILE A 120 -8.43 -3.09 -5.53
CA ILE A 120 -9.87 -3.22 -5.22
C ILE A 120 -10.24 -2.30 -4.07
N MET A 121 -9.41 -2.28 -3.03
CA MET A 121 -9.64 -1.46 -1.84
C MET A 121 -9.52 0.04 -2.13
N MET A 122 -8.63 0.43 -3.03
CA MET A 122 -8.52 1.81 -3.48
C MET A 122 -9.73 2.20 -4.32
N ALA A 123 -10.16 1.32 -5.21
CA ALA A 123 -11.36 1.55 -6.01
C ALA A 123 -12.59 1.72 -5.10
N ALA A 124 -12.70 0.93 -4.03
CA ALA A 124 -13.75 1.09 -3.03
C ALA A 124 -13.62 2.41 -2.24
N ALA A 125 -12.41 2.81 -1.87
CA ALA A 125 -12.14 4.07 -1.17
C ALA A 125 -12.47 5.30 -2.04
N GLU A 126 -12.02 5.31 -3.29
CA GLU A 126 -12.29 6.38 -4.26
C GLU A 126 -13.78 6.47 -4.61
N PHE A 127 -14.44 5.33 -4.83
CA PHE A 127 -15.89 5.27 -5.00
C PHE A 127 -16.61 5.90 -3.81
N ALA A 128 -16.23 5.51 -2.59
CA ALA A 128 -16.80 6.07 -1.37
C ALA A 128 -16.51 7.58 -1.21
N GLY A 129 -15.34 8.02 -1.66
CA GLY A 129 -14.93 9.43 -1.70
C GLY A 129 -15.84 10.29 -2.57
N CYS A 130 -16.39 9.76 -3.66
CA CYS A 130 -17.36 10.49 -4.50
C CYS A 130 -18.61 10.91 -3.72
N PHE A 131 -19.05 10.14 -2.73
CA PHE A 131 -20.23 10.49 -1.93
C PHE A 131 -19.93 11.54 -0.87
N ALA A 132 -18.68 11.69 -0.45
CA ALA A 132 -18.30 12.76 0.46
C ALA A 132 -18.44 14.15 -0.18
N THR A 133 -18.44 14.27 -1.50
CA THR A 133 -18.71 15.56 -2.17
C THR A 133 -20.20 15.83 -2.37
N PHE A 134 -21.07 14.82 -2.22
CA PHE A 134 -22.52 14.93 -2.48
C PHE A 134 -23.21 16.07 -1.71
N PRO A 135 -22.95 16.31 -0.40
CA PRO A 135 -23.70 17.29 0.37
C PRO A 135 -23.49 18.75 -0.06
N PHE A 136 -22.50 19.02 -0.92
CA PHE A 136 -22.14 20.37 -1.32
C PHE A 136 -22.60 20.66 -2.75
N ALA A 137 -23.50 21.64 -2.89
CA ALA A 137 -23.82 22.23 -4.18
C ALA A 137 -22.77 23.27 -4.63
N ASP A 138 -21.90 23.72 -3.72
CA ASP A 138 -20.91 24.77 -3.96
C ASP A 138 -19.50 24.18 -4.17
N GLU A 139 -18.85 24.56 -5.27
CA GLU A 139 -17.50 24.13 -5.61
C GLU A 139 -16.45 24.65 -4.60
N ARG A 140 -16.74 25.78 -3.93
CA ARG A 140 -15.84 26.39 -2.95
C ARG A 140 -15.73 25.57 -1.67
N THR A 141 -16.85 25.07 -1.14
CA THR A 141 -16.86 24.22 0.07
C THR A 141 -16.23 22.86 -0.19
N SER A 142 -16.45 22.30 -1.39
CA SER A 142 -15.76 21.10 -1.86
C SER A 142 -14.24 21.29 -1.87
N SER A 143 -13.76 22.42 -2.41
CA SER A 143 -12.34 22.76 -2.45
C SER A 143 -11.71 22.93 -1.06
N LEU A 144 -12.45 23.53 -0.12
CA LEU A 144 -12.02 23.68 1.28
C LEU A 144 -11.92 22.33 2.00
N SER A 145 -12.90 21.43 1.82
CA SER A 145 -12.87 20.09 2.41
C SER A 145 -11.68 19.26 1.91
N LEU A 146 -11.33 19.40 0.62
CA LEU A 146 -10.15 18.77 0.02
C LEU A 146 -8.86 19.36 0.60
N ALA A 147 -8.79 20.69 0.76
CA ALA A 147 -7.63 21.36 1.36
C ALA A 147 -7.38 20.87 2.80
N LEU A 148 -8.43 20.78 3.61
CA LEU A 148 -8.36 20.25 4.97
C LEU A 148 -7.92 18.78 5.00
N GLY A 149 -8.50 17.93 4.15
CA GLY A 149 -8.11 16.53 4.04
C GLY A 149 -6.64 16.36 3.64
N CYS A 150 -6.19 17.08 2.61
CA CYS A 150 -4.79 17.11 2.18
C CYS A 150 -3.84 17.58 3.30
N ALA A 151 -4.21 18.63 4.04
CA ALA A 151 -3.42 19.15 5.16
C ALA A 151 -3.31 18.11 6.29
N CYS A 152 -4.42 17.47 6.67
CA CYS A 152 -4.42 16.42 7.70
C CYS A 152 -3.50 15.26 7.33
N VAL A 153 -3.61 14.72 6.12
CA VAL A 153 -2.80 13.57 5.68
C VAL A 153 -1.33 13.96 5.53
N SER A 154 -1.05 15.08 4.88
CA SER A 154 0.33 15.53 4.67
C SER A 154 1.04 15.76 6.00
N LEU A 155 0.38 16.35 6.99
CA LEU A 155 0.94 16.55 8.33
C LEU A 155 1.19 15.21 9.04
N VAL A 156 0.22 14.31 9.07
CA VAL A 156 0.36 12.98 9.70
C VAL A 156 1.51 12.20 9.08
N PHE A 157 1.62 12.22 7.75
CA PHE A 157 2.69 11.52 7.04
C PHE A 157 4.04 12.20 7.17
N LEU A 158 4.11 13.54 7.15
CA LEU A 158 5.36 14.27 7.39
C LEU A 158 5.88 13.99 8.80
N VAL A 159 5.01 14.11 9.81
CA VAL A 159 5.38 13.80 11.21
C VAL A 159 5.77 12.33 11.34
N GLY A 160 5.04 11.40 10.74
CA GLY A 160 5.40 9.98 10.73
C GLY A 160 6.75 9.70 10.05
N CYS A 161 7.03 10.34 8.91
CA CYS A 161 8.26 10.15 8.15
C CYS A 161 9.48 10.87 8.75
N PHE A 162 9.29 12.00 9.45
CA PHE A 162 10.38 12.80 10.03
C PHE A 162 10.62 12.49 11.52
N ALA A 163 9.57 12.38 12.34
CA ALA A 163 9.71 12.23 13.79
C ALA A 163 9.78 10.76 14.25
N LEU A 164 9.25 9.82 13.45
CA LEU A 164 9.15 8.40 13.80
C LEU A 164 9.90 7.51 12.79
N ALA A 165 10.98 8.01 12.17
CA ALA A 165 11.67 7.36 11.05
C ALA A 165 12.03 5.87 11.29
N ASP A 166 12.32 5.49 12.54
CA ASP A 166 12.61 4.10 12.94
C ASP A 166 11.39 3.27 13.32
N ARG A 167 10.24 3.91 13.60
CA ARG A 167 8.97 3.26 13.98
C ARG A 167 7.87 3.32 12.92
N PHE A 168 8.11 4.02 11.81
CA PHE A 168 7.13 4.16 10.73
C PHE A 168 6.92 2.82 10.02
N ASP A 169 5.90 2.09 10.45
CA ASP A 169 5.41 0.91 9.75
C ASP A 169 4.31 1.32 8.76
N VAL A 170 4.43 0.87 7.52
CA VAL A 170 3.39 1.00 6.47
C VAL A 170 2.06 0.45 6.97
N ARG A 171 2.09 -0.44 7.98
CA ARG A 171 0.88 -0.91 8.67
C ARG A 171 0.06 0.21 9.33
N MET A 172 0.71 1.19 9.96
CA MET A 172 -0.02 2.26 10.62
C MET A 172 -0.84 3.09 9.62
N LEU A 173 -0.37 3.16 8.37
CA LEU A 173 -1.03 3.87 7.30
C LEU A 173 -2.42 3.32 6.98
N TYR A 174 -2.57 2.00 6.87
CA TYR A 174 -3.89 1.41 6.63
C TYR A 174 -4.75 1.43 7.89
N GLN A 175 -4.14 1.19 9.07
CA GLN A 175 -4.85 1.14 10.35
C GLN A 175 -5.46 2.48 10.73
N VAL A 176 -4.86 3.59 10.29
CA VAL A 176 -5.38 4.94 10.53
C VAL A 176 -6.29 5.40 9.40
N SER A 177 -5.92 5.17 8.14
CA SER A 177 -6.71 5.71 7.01
C SER A 177 -8.11 5.10 6.91
N LEU A 178 -8.27 3.81 7.22
CA LEU A 178 -9.57 3.13 7.09
C LEU A 178 -10.60 3.56 8.14
N PRO A 179 -10.29 3.54 9.45
CA PRO A 179 -11.24 4.06 10.45
C PRO A 179 -11.52 5.54 10.26
N LEU A 180 -10.53 6.32 9.80
CA LEU A 180 -10.73 7.74 9.49
C LEU A 180 -11.76 7.93 8.37
N MET A 181 -11.62 7.17 7.28
CA MET A 181 -12.57 7.21 6.15
C MET A 181 -13.96 6.74 6.57
N ALA A 182 -14.05 5.59 7.26
CA ALA A 182 -15.31 5.02 7.72
C ALA A 182 -16.00 5.95 8.74
N GLY A 183 -15.24 6.55 9.64
CA GLY A 183 -15.72 7.55 10.59
C GLY A 183 -16.27 8.79 9.91
N GLY A 184 -15.59 9.30 8.87
CA GLY A 184 -16.09 10.40 8.05
C GLY A 184 -17.44 10.07 7.41
N LEU A 185 -17.57 8.93 6.74
CA LEU A 185 -18.82 8.50 6.11
C LEU A 185 -19.95 8.27 7.11
N LEU A 186 -19.64 7.76 8.30
CA LEU A 186 -20.61 7.55 9.36
C LEU A 186 -21.09 8.87 9.99
N LEU A 187 -20.19 9.84 10.16
CA LEU A 187 -20.51 11.15 10.72
C LEU A 187 -21.26 12.05 9.71
N GLY A 188 -21.06 11.87 8.41
CA GLY A 188 -21.63 12.74 7.38
C GLY A 188 -23.14 12.97 7.51
N PRO A 189 -23.96 11.90 7.55
CA PRO A 189 -25.40 12.02 7.72
C PRO A 189 -25.85 12.56 9.08
N LEU A 190 -25.00 12.43 10.11
CA LEU A 190 -25.33 12.81 11.50
C LEU A 190 -25.02 14.28 11.80
N LEU A 191 -24.17 14.91 10.99
CA LEU A 191 -23.73 16.28 11.18
C LEU A 191 -24.65 17.28 10.47
N SER A 192 -24.75 18.49 11.04
CA SER A 192 -25.41 19.61 10.38
C SER A 192 -24.70 19.99 9.08
N GLN A 193 -25.42 20.64 8.15
CA GLN A 193 -24.88 21.01 6.83
C GLN A 193 -23.55 21.80 6.90
N GLN A 194 -23.37 22.65 7.92
CA GLN A 194 -22.12 23.40 8.13
C GLN A 194 -21.00 22.50 8.68
N ALA A 195 -21.33 21.51 9.50
CA ALA A 195 -20.37 20.58 10.10
C ALA A 195 -19.97 19.43 9.16
N GLN A 196 -20.73 19.17 8.08
CA GLN A 196 -20.43 18.13 7.10
C GLN A 196 -19.06 18.30 6.42
N ILE A 197 -18.53 19.53 6.32
CA ILE A 197 -17.17 19.80 5.80
C ILE A 197 -16.11 18.99 6.56
N VAL A 198 -16.28 18.81 7.88
CA VAL A 198 -15.36 18.04 8.73
C VAL A 198 -15.42 16.55 8.40
N SER A 199 -16.62 16.00 8.22
CA SER A 199 -16.82 14.61 7.77
C SER A 199 -16.15 14.37 6.42
N CYS A 200 -16.35 15.28 5.46
CA CYS A 200 -15.78 15.18 4.12
C CYS A 200 -14.25 15.31 4.13
N ALA A 201 -13.69 16.17 4.98
CA ALA A 201 -12.25 16.25 5.19
C ALA A 201 -11.67 14.93 5.73
N PHE A 202 -12.38 14.24 6.64
CA PHE A 202 -11.96 12.91 7.12
C PHE A 202 -12.02 11.84 6.03
N VAL A 203 -13.06 11.84 5.19
CA VAL A 203 -13.15 10.91 4.05
C VAL A 203 -12.01 11.17 3.06
N ASN A 204 -11.80 12.43 2.65
CA ASN A 204 -10.70 12.83 1.76
C ASN A 204 -9.34 12.44 2.36
N ALA A 205 -9.15 12.63 3.66
CA ALA A 205 -7.94 12.24 4.34
C ALA A 205 -7.72 10.71 4.30
N GLY A 206 -8.77 9.93 4.52
CA GLY A 206 -8.69 8.47 4.41
C GLY A 206 -8.36 7.99 3.00
N VAL A 207 -9.02 8.53 1.97
CA VAL A 207 -8.76 8.22 0.55
C VAL A 207 -7.32 8.55 0.17
N LEU A 208 -6.86 9.76 0.49
CA LEU A 208 -5.49 10.21 0.18
C LEU A 208 -4.43 9.42 0.95
N GLY A 209 -4.67 9.09 2.23
CA GLY A 209 -3.79 8.24 3.01
C GLY A 209 -3.65 6.84 2.39
N PHE A 210 -4.74 6.29 1.87
CA PHE A 210 -4.71 5.02 1.16
C PHE A 210 -4.01 5.12 -0.20
N LEU A 211 -4.19 6.23 -0.93
CA LEU A 211 -3.47 6.59 -2.16
C LEU A 211 -1.95 6.57 -1.95
N LEU A 212 -1.49 7.23 -0.90
CA LEU A 212 -0.07 7.24 -0.53
C LEU A 212 0.45 5.82 -0.27
N LEU A 213 -0.28 5.01 0.51
CA LEU A 213 0.12 3.63 0.78
C LEU A 213 0.25 2.82 -0.51
N SER A 214 -0.73 2.90 -1.40
CA SER A 214 -0.70 2.11 -2.63
C SER A 214 0.41 2.57 -3.57
N VAL A 215 0.64 3.87 -3.69
CA VAL A 215 1.75 4.40 -4.49
C VAL A 215 3.09 3.97 -3.90
N MET A 216 3.28 4.04 -2.58
CA MET A 216 4.51 3.57 -1.92
C MET A 216 4.77 2.08 -2.16
N VAL A 217 3.74 1.24 -2.05
CA VAL A 217 3.83 -0.20 -2.33
C VAL A 217 4.20 -0.44 -3.80
N LEU A 218 3.49 0.20 -4.73
CA LEU A 218 3.73 0.03 -6.16
C LEU A 218 5.13 0.51 -6.55
N ASN A 219 5.56 1.64 -5.99
CA ASN A 219 6.90 2.18 -6.20
C ASN A 219 7.97 1.18 -5.77
N GLU A 220 7.82 0.59 -4.58
CA GLU A 220 8.76 -0.40 -4.08
C GLU A 220 8.75 -1.68 -4.94
N ASN A 221 7.58 -2.13 -5.40
CA ASN A 221 7.50 -3.25 -6.33
C ASN A 221 8.19 -2.95 -7.67
N CYS A 222 8.05 -1.73 -8.20
CA CYS A 222 8.78 -1.29 -9.38
C CYS A 222 10.29 -1.29 -9.17
N ARG A 223 10.75 -0.88 -7.97
CA ARG A 223 12.19 -0.84 -7.62
C ARG A 223 12.78 -2.23 -7.43
N CYS A 224 12.12 -3.10 -6.67
CA CYS A 224 12.66 -4.43 -6.32
C CYS A 224 12.51 -5.45 -7.46
N HIS A 225 11.41 -5.39 -8.23
CA HIS A 225 11.10 -6.38 -9.26
C HIS A 225 11.31 -5.87 -10.69
N GLY A 226 11.78 -4.63 -10.87
CA GLY A 226 12.06 -4.06 -12.20
C GLY A 226 10.82 -3.90 -13.09
N VAL A 227 9.63 -3.86 -12.49
CA VAL A 227 8.37 -3.69 -13.24
C VAL A 227 8.33 -2.28 -13.84
N PRO A 228 8.03 -2.13 -15.15
CA PRO A 228 7.87 -0.81 -15.75
C PRO A 228 6.85 0.04 -14.99
N SER A 229 7.27 1.21 -14.51
CA SER A 229 6.42 2.11 -13.70
C SER A 229 5.14 2.51 -14.43
N ALA A 230 5.19 2.72 -15.75
CA ALA A 230 4.03 3.00 -16.59
C ALA A 230 2.93 1.92 -16.45
N TRP A 231 3.32 0.64 -16.39
CA TRP A 231 2.39 -0.47 -16.25
C TRP A 231 1.78 -0.54 -14.85
N ALA A 232 2.61 -0.42 -13.81
CA ALA A 232 2.14 -0.50 -12.42
C ALA A 232 1.13 0.63 -12.11
N TYR A 233 1.49 1.88 -12.42
CA TYR A 233 0.62 3.03 -12.18
C TYR A 233 -0.54 3.11 -13.18
N GLY A 234 -0.35 2.60 -14.41
CA GLY A 234 -1.43 2.45 -15.39
C GLY A 234 -2.52 1.52 -14.88
N PHE A 235 -2.16 0.33 -14.37
CA PHE A 235 -3.12 -0.59 -13.79
C PHE A 235 -3.82 0.00 -12.57
N LEU A 236 -3.07 0.70 -11.69
CA LEU A 236 -3.67 1.44 -10.58
C LEU A 236 -4.75 2.39 -11.10
N ARG A 237 -4.45 3.26 -12.07
CA ARG A 237 -5.44 4.21 -12.61
C ARG A 237 -6.61 3.53 -13.32
N CYS A 238 -6.38 2.43 -14.04
CA CYS A 238 -7.46 1.64 -14.65
C CYS A 238 -8.41 1.03 -13.62
N ALA A 239 -7.94 0.74 -12.40
CA ALA A 239 -8.82 0.31 -11.31
C ALA A 239 -9.62 1.49 -10.72
N LEU A 240 -9.07 2.71 -10.71
CA LEU A 240 -9.70 3.88 -10.06
C LEU A 240 -10.68 4.62 -10.96
N LEU A 241 -10.36 4.82 -12.23
CA LEU A 241 -11.19 5.61 -13.15
C LEU A 241 -12.64 5.11 -13.24
N PRO A 242 -12.91 3.79 -13.39
CA PRO A 242 -14.27 3.29 -13.42
C PRO A 242 -15.02 3.57 -12.11
N SER A 243 -14.34 3.43 -10.96
CA SER A 243 -14.95 3.67 -9.65
C SER A 243 -15.37 5.14 -9.47
N GLN A 244 -14.56 6.08 -9.95
CA GLN A 244 -14.88 7.52 -9.92
C GLN A 244 -16.01 7.88 -10.90
N LEU A 245 -16.01 7.30 -12.10
CA LEU A 245 -17.07 7.52 -13.10
C LEU A 245 -18.42 7.00 -12.60
N VAL A 246 -18.46 5.79 -12.05
CA VAL A 246 -19.67 5.20 -11.50
C VAL A 246 -20.14 6.00 -10.27
N GLY A 247 -19.23 6.37 -9.37
CA GLY A 247 -19.55 7.20 -8.21
C GLY A 247 -20.13 8.56 -8.59
N ALA A 248 -19.47 9.28 -9.49
CA ALA A 248 -19.92 10.60 -9.95
C ALA A 248 -21.27 10.53 -10.67
N TRP A 249 -21.48 9.51 -11.51
CA TRP A 249 -22.77 9.30 -12.17
C TRP A 249 -23.88 8.98 -11.16
N LEU A 250 -23.61 8.15 -10.15
CA LEU A 250 -24.59 7.79 -9.13
C LEU A 250 -24.98 9.00 -8.26
N VAL A 251 -24.01 9.83 -7.88
CA VAL A 251 -24.22 11.10 -7.18
C VAL A 251 -25.14 12.02 -7.99
N PHE A 252 -24.86 12.18 -9.29
CA PHE A 252 -25.72 12.98 -10.17
C PHE A 252 -27.13 12.39 -10.28
N ALA A 253 -27.25 11.09 -10.55
CA ALA A 253 -28.54 10.44 -10.75
C ALA A 253 -29.45 10.52 -9.53
N VAL A 254 -28.88 10.39 -8.32
CA VAL A 254 -29.63 10.58 -7.06
C VAL A 254 -29.94 12.05 -6.80
N GLY A 255 -29.03 12.97 -7.14
CA GLY A 255 -29.26 14.41 -7.01
C GLY A 255 -30.40 14.95 -7.89
N GLU A 256 -30.56 14.40 -9.10
CA GLU A 256 -31.66 14.73 -10.03
C GLU A 256 -32.95 13.94 -9.75
N GLY A 257 -32.96 13.04 -8.76
CA GLY A 257 -34.14 12.25 -8.42
C GLY A 257 -34.50 11.16 -9.43
N LEU A 258 -33.53 10.66 -10.22
CA LEU A 258 -33.76 9.53 -11.14
C LEU A 258 -34.12 8.23 -10.41
N PHE A 259 -33.85 8.15 -9.11
CA PHE A 259 -34.12 7.00 -8.26
C PHE A 259 -34.92 7.41 -7.01
N ASP A 260 -36.26 7.47 -7.12
CA ASP A 260 -37.16 7.79 -5.99
C ASP A 260 -36.98 6.85 -4.78
N TRP A 261 -36.57 5.60 -5.03
CA TRP A 261 -36.36 4.59 -4.01
C TRP A 261 -34.98 4.69 -3.31
N MET A 262 -34.07 5.52 -3.80
CA MET A 262 -32.69 5.59 -3.32
C MET A 262 -32.39 6.96 -2.70
N LYS A 263 -32.46 7.03 -1.37
CA LYS A 263 -32.06 8.21 -0.59
C LYS A 263 -30.54 8.31 -0.47
N VAL A 264 -30.04 9.52 -0.28
CA VAL A 264 -28.62 9.83 -0.04
C VAL A 264 -28.03 9.01 1.11
N GLU A 265 -28.79 8.79 2.19
CA GLU A 265 -28.38 7.97 3.33
C GLU A 265 -28.08 6.51 2.95
N ALA A 266 -28.80 5.96 1.96
CA ALA A 266 -28.53 4.61 1.46
C ALA A 266 -27.18 4.55 0.76
N LEU A 267 -26.76 5.61 0.05
CA LEU A 267 -25.45 5.69 -0.59
C LEU A 267 -24.30 5.70 0.42
N TYR A 268 -24.44 6.46 1.52
CA TYR A 268 -23.49 6.45 2.62
C TYR A 268 -23.36 5.05 3.25
N SER A 269 -24.48 4.37 3.45
CA SER A 269 -24.53 3.02 4.02
C SER A 269 -23.87 1.98 3.10
N ILE A 270 -24.16 2.02 1.80
CA ILE A 270 -23.55 1.13 0.79
C ILE A 270 -22.03 1.37 0.70
N SER A 271 -21.61 2.63 0.70
CA SER A 271 -20.18 3.00 0.66
C SER A 271 -19.43 2.53 1.91
N MET A 272 -20.05 2.68 3.09
CA MET A 272 -19.51 2.19 4.36
C MET A 272 -19.37 0.67 4.33
N LEU A 273 -20.40 -0.06 3.87
CA LEU A 273 -20.36 -1.51 3.72
C LEU A 273 -19.24 -1.95 2.77
N LEU A 274 -19.09 -1.31 1.62
CA LEU A 274 -18.03 -1.62 0.65
C LEU A 274 -16.63 -1.44 1.25
N ILE A 275 -16.41 -0.35 2.00
CA ILE A 275 -15.13 -0.11 2.69
C ILE A 275 -14.89 -1.18 3.76
N VAL A 276 -15.88 -1.49 4.59
CA VAL A 276 -15.74 -2.49 5.66
C VAL A 276 -15.47 -3.87 5.08
N VAL A 277 -16.23 -4.29 4.06
CA VAL A 277 -16.02 -5.57 3.38
C VAL A 277 -14.64 -5.61 2.72
N SER A 278 -14.27 -4.57 1.98
CA SER A 278 -12.94 -4.49 1.36
C SER A 278 -11.83 -4.52 2.41
N SER A 279 -12.00 -3.84 3.54
CA SER A 279 -11.06 -3.85 4.67
C SER A 279 -10.93 -5.26 5.27
N MET A 280 -12.05 -5.96 5.49
CA MET A 280 -12.04 -7.31 6.03
C MET A 280 -11.33 -8.31 5.10
N THR A 281 -11.53 -8.18 3.78
CA THR A 281 -10.82 -9.03 2.80
C THR A 281 -9.31 -8.77 2.78
N PHE A 282 -8.87 -7.57 3.13
CA PHE A 282 -7.46 -7.18 3.12
C PHE A 282 -6.74 -7.48 4.45
N LEU A 283 -7.39 -7.20 5.59
CA LEU A 283 -6.86 -7.49 6.94
C LEU A 283 -6.69 -8.99 7.19
N ASN A 284 -7.51 -9.83 6.55
CA ASN A 284 -7.38 -11.28 6.63
C ASN A 284 -6.09 -11.79 5.95
N GLU A 285 -5.46 -10.97 5.11
CA GLU A 285 -4.24 -11.32 4.39
C GLU A 285 -2.98 -10.82 5.14
N TYR A 286 -2.71 -11.40 6.31
CA TYR A 286 -1.42 -11.30 7.01
C TYR A 286 -0.19 -11.52 6.08
N ASN A 287 -0.42 -12.17 4.94
CA ASN A 287 0.58 -12.45 3.90
C ASN A 287 1.00 -11.25 3.06
N PHE A 288 0.23 -10.15 2.93
CA PHE A 288 0.63 -9.04 2.03
C PHE A 288 1.85 -8.26 2.56
N ILE A 289 1.87 -7.95 3.86
CA ILE A 289 3.04 -7.29 4.48
C ILE A 289 4.19 -8.30 4.65
N ARG A 290 3.90 -9.60 4.78
CA ARG A 290 4.92 -10.66 4.81
C ARG A 290 5.56 -10.85 3.44
N SER A 291 4.79 -10.89 2.35
CA SER A 291 5.31 -10.95 0.98
C SER A 291 6.11 -9.70 0.66
N TRP A 292 5.67 -8.53 1.13
CA TRP A 292 6.44 -7.29 1.04
C TRP A 292 7.73 -7.31 1.88
N ARG A 293 7.72 -7.85 3.11
CA ARG A 293 8.93 -8.03 3.95
C ARG A 293 9.90 -9.06 3.38
N LEU A 294 9.41 -10.12 2.75
CA LEU A 294 10.23 -11.13 2.06
C LEU A 294 10.92 -10.54 0.81
N SER A 295 10.31 -9.52 0.18
CA SER A 295 10.95 -8.74 -0.91
C SER A 295 11.86 -7.60 -0.42
N ARG A 296 11.96 -7.34 0.89
CA ARG A 296 12.67 -6.19 1.50
C ARG A 296 14.09 -6.50 1.97
N GLU A 297 14.68 -7.62 1.57
CA GLU A 297 16.13 -7.78 1.72
C GLU A 297 16.84 -6.96 0.63
N GLU A 298 16.88 -5.63 0.80
CA GLU A 298 17.90 -4.82 0.14
C GLU A 298 19.28 -5.16 0.74
N PRO A 299 20.33 -5.24 -0.10
CA PRO A 299 21.62 -5.80 0.26
C PRO A 299 22.44 -4.76 1.06
N VAL A 300 22.47 -4.89 2.39
CA VAL A 300 23.49 -4.24 3.21
C VAL A 300 24.08 -5.29 4.15
N GLY A 301 25.14 -5.93 3.66
CA GLY A 301 25.89 -6.96 4.37
C GLY A 301 26.25 -8.10 3.43
N ALA A 302 27.19 -7.87 2.52
CA ALA A 302 27.88 -8.91 1.79
C ALA A 302 28.63 -9.82 2.80
N CYS A 303 27.90 -10.78 3.38
CA CYS A 303 28.40 -12.04 3.96
C CYS A 303 27.30 -12.98 4.54
N SER A 304 26.00 -12.63 4.61
CA SER A 304 24.99 -13.53 5.24
C SER A 304 23.77 -13.96 4.40
N GLN A 305 23.41 -13.28 3.31
CA GLN A 305 22.14 -13.56 2.62
C GLN A 305 22.19 -14.75 1.65
N ASP A 306 23.33 -14.99 1.01
CA ASP A 306 23.58 -16.24 0.29
C ASP A 306 23.49 -17.43 1.26
N ALA A 307 23.83 -17.25 2.53
CA ALA A 307 23.70 -18.29 3.55
C ALA A 307 22.23 -18.59 3.88
N LEU A 308 21.35 -17.60 4.06
CA LEU A 308 19.92 -17.80 4.38
C LEU A 308 19.08 -18.34 3.20
N ASN A 309 19.31 -17.84 1.98
CA ASN A 309 18.67 -18.41 0.78
C ASN A 309 19.21 -19.80 0.46
N SER A 310 20.51 -20.05 0.70
CA SER A 310 21.02 -21.43 0.68
C SER A 310 20.43 -22.27 1.81
N GLN A 311 20.11 -21.70 2.97
CA GLN A 311 19.59 -22.42 4.12
C GLN A 311 18.18 -22.95 3.88
N VAL A 312 17.24 -22.12 3.40
CA VAL A 312 15.88 -22.57 3.10
C VAL A 312 15.90 -23.62 1.98
N ALA A 313 16.73 -23.40 0.94
CA ALA A 313 16.92 -24.37 -0.13
C ALA A 313 17.54 -25.69 0.38
N ARG A 314 18.52 -25.63 1.30
CA ARG A 314 19.14 -26.81 1.91
C ARG A 314 18.19 -27.53 2.86
N CYS A 315 17.37 -26.82 3.62
CA CYS A 315 16.29 -27.41 4.42
C CYS A 315 15.29 -28.16 3.53
N ALA A 316 14.92 -27.60 2.38
CA ALA A 316 14.03 -28.26 1.42
C ALA A 316 14.70 -29.50 0.77
N LEU A 317 16.01 -29.45 0.49
CA LEU A 317 16.77 -30.59 0.00
C LEU A 317 16.89 -31.70 1.06
N LEU A 318 17.17 -31.35 2.32
CA LEU A 318 17.16 -32.30 3.44
C LEU A 318 15.77 -32.90 3.65
N ALA A 319 14.72 -32.08 3.56
CA ALA A 319 13.35 -32.55 3.68
C ALA A 319 13.02 -33.62 2.64
N ARG A 320 13.45 -33.41 1.38
CA ARG A 320 13.29 -34.39 0.30
C ARG A 320 14.17 -35.63 0.50
N ALA A 321 15.43 -35.45 0.91
CA ALA A 321 16.38 -36.55 1.10
C ALA A 321 15.98 -37.50 2.25
N PHE A 322 15.36 -36.96 3.31
CA PHE A 322 14.99 -37.71 4.52
C PHE A 322 13.47 -37.92 4.68
N GLY A 323 12.66 -37.55 3.68
CA GLY A 323 11.21 -37.79 3.69
C GLY A 323 10.45 -37.04 4.78
N LEU A 324 10.83 -35.79 5.05
CA LEU A 324 10.09 -34.94 5.97
C LEU A 324 8.73 -34.57 5.37
N THR A 325 7.73 -34.50 6.23
CA THR A 325 6.43 -33.95 5.89
C THR A 325 6.51 -32.43 5.82
N ARG A 326 5.55 -31.81 5.12
CA ARG A 326 5.49 -30.35 4.99
C ARG A 326 5.52 -29.60 6.34
N ARG A 327 4.86 -30.14 7.38
CA ARG A 327 4.86 -29.52 8.72
C ARG A 327 6.18 -29.72 9.45
N GLU A 328 6.84 -30.85 9.27
CA GLU A 328 8.19 -31.09 9.81
C GLU A 328 9.21 -30.16 9.15
N GLU A 329 9.13 -29.98 7.83
CA GLU A 329 9.96 -29.04 7.07
C GLU A 329 9.78 -27.59 7.54
N GLU A 330 8.54 -27.13 7.70
CA GLU A 330 8.22 -25.79 8.18
C GLU A 330 8.81 -25.52 9.58
N VAL A 331 8.69 -26.48 10.50
CA VAL A 331 9.24 -26.35 11.86
C VAL A 331 10.78 -26.39 11.84
N VAL A 332 11.39 -27.28 11.05
CA VAL A 332 12.85 -27.39 10.92
C VAL A 332 13.46 -26.12 10.33
N ALA A 333 12.83 -25.55 9.30
CA ALA A 333 13.31 -24.32 8.66
C ALA A 333 13.36 -23.15 9.66
N LEU A 334 12.31 -22.98 10.48
CA LEU A 334 12.26 -21.94 11.51
C LEU A 334 13.32 -22.16 12.61
N VAL A 335 13.51 -23.40 13.06
CA VAL A 335 14.53 -23.71 14.07
C VAL A 335 15.95 -23.53 13.53
N ALA A 336 16.18 -23.87 12.26
CA ALA A 336 17.45 -23.63 11.60
C ALA A 336 17.74 -22.12 11.49
N GLN A 337 16.72 -21.27 11.32
CA GLN A 337 16.84 -19.80 11.31
C GLN A 337 17.11 -19.20 12.70
N GLY A 338 17.36 -20.02 13.71
CA GLY A 338 17.68 -19.59 15.06
C GLY A 338 16.48 -19.47 15.99
N ARG A 339 15.25 -19.68 15.51
CA ARG A 339 14.04 -19.66 16.38
C ARG A 339 14.05 -20.82 17.36
N THR A 340 13.38 -20.61 18.48
CA THR A 340 13.08 -21.68 19.45
C THR A 340 11.79 -22.42 19.05
N VAL A 341 11.63 -23.68 19.47
CA VAL A 341 10.42 -24.47 19.17
C VAL A 341 9.12 -23.75 19.60
N PRO A 342 9.05 -23.06 20.77
CA PRO A 342 7.87 -22.26 21.12
C PRO A 342 7.61 -21.10 20.15
N GLN A 343 8.66 -20.38 19.72
CA GLN A 343 8.51 -19.30 18.75
C GLN A 343 8.07 -19.82 17.37
N ALA A 344 8.55 -20.99 16.96
CA ALA A 344 8.10 -21.64 15.74
C ALA A 344 6.62 -22.06 15.83
N ALA A 345 6.16 -22.49 17.01
CA ALA A 345 4.75 -22.80 17.26
C ALA A 345 3.86 -21.55 17.09
N ASP A 346 4.29 -20.44 17.69
CA ASP A 346 3.60 -19.15 17.59
C ASP A 346 3.56 -18.65 16.14
N GLU A 347 4.65 -18.80 15.38
CA GLU A 347 4.72 -18.38 13.98
C GLU A 347 3.91 -19.27 13.02
N LEU A 348 3.76 -20.56 13.34
CA LEU A 348 2.97 -21.52 12.56
C LEU A 348 1.51 -21.63 13.03
N PHE A 349 1.11 -20.88 14.05
CA PHE A 349 -0.22 -20.93 14.66
C PHE A 349 -0.63 -22.36 15.10
N ILE A 350 0.31 -23.09 15.70
CA ILE A 350 0.08 -24.44 16.26
C ILE A 350 0.42 -24.48 17.74
N SER A 351 -0.07 -25.49 18.46
CA SER A 351 0.29 -25.65 19.87
C SER A 351 1.80 -25.97 20.01
N ARG A 352 2.41 -25.56 21.14
CA ARG A 352 3.82 -25.83 21.43
C ARG A 352 4.10 -27.34 21.46
N GLU A 353 3.14 -28.12 21.92
CA GLU A 353 3.18 -29.57 22.01
C GLU A 353 3.16 -30.20 20.61
N THR A 354 2.34 -29.65 19.70
CA THR A 354 2.34 -30.05 18.28
C THR A 354 3.67 -29.72 17.60
N ALA A 355 4.22 -28.52 17.84
CA ALA A 355 5.53 -28.13 17.30
C ALA A 355 6.67 -29.01 17.84
N LYS A 356 6.69 -29.32 19.14
CA LYS A 356 7.63 -30.28 19.74
C LYS A 356 7.53 -31.67 19.09
N THR A 357 6.30 -32.11 18.83
CA THR A 357 6.04 -33.42 18.20
C THR A 357 6.58 -33.46 16.76
N HIS A 358 6.29 -32.44 15.95
CA HIS A 358 6.88 -32.31 14.61
C HIS A 358 8.40 -32.23 14.65
N MET A 359 8.98 -31.49 15.61
CA MET A 359 10.44 -31.42 15.76
C MET A 359 11.06 -32.77 16.12
N LYS A 360 10.42 -33.53 17.02
CA LYS A 360 10.87 -34.87 17.42
C LYS A 360 10.84 -35.84 16.24
N HIS A 361 9.77 -35.82 15.44
CA HIS A 361 9.68 -36.67 14.25
C HIS A 361 10.69 -36.26 13.17
N ALA A 362 10.91 -34.96 12.99
CA ALA A 362 11.94 -34.47 12.09
C ALA A 362 13.36 -34.92 12.52
N TYR A 363 13.69 -34.80 13.80
CA TYR A 363 14.97 -35.28 14.36
C TYR A 363 15.17 -36.79 14.19
N ALA A 364 14.12 -37.58 14.42
CA ALA A 364 14.16 -39.02 14.18
C ALA A 364 14.42 -39.36 12.70
N LYS A 365 13.78 -38.65 11.76
CA LYS A 365 13.96 -38.86 10.32
C LYS A 365 15.33 -38.39 9.81
N LEU A 366 15.87 -37.31 10.38
CA LEU A 366 17.18 -36.77 10.04
C LEU A 366 18.33 -37.54 10.71
N GLY A 367 18.03 -38.38 11.71
CA GLY A 367 19.00 -39.13 12.49
C GLY A 367 19.88 -38.22 13.35
N ILE A 368 19.26 -37.21 13.98
CA ILE A 368 19.95 -36.21 14.81
C ILE A 368 19.25 -36.08 16.17
N HIS A 369 19.98 -35.61 17.17
CA HIS A 369 19.50 -35.48 18.55
C HIS A 369 19.58 -34.06 19.09
N THR A 370 20.32 -33.18 18.42
CA THR A 370 20.56 -31.82 18.92
C THR A 370 20.29 -30.75 17.86
N LYS A 371 20.02 -29.52 18.33
CA LYS A 371 19.93 -28.34 17.46
C LYS A 371 21.26 -28.10 16.74
N GLY A 372 22.40 -28.35 17.38
CA GLY A 372 23.73 -28.23 16.77
C GLY A 372 23.88 -29.12 15.55
N GLU A 373 23.55 -30.41 15.67
CA GLU A 373 23.59 -31.36 14.55
C GLU A 373 22.65 -30.97 13.40
N LEU A 374 21.48 -30.37 13.72
CA LEU A 374 20.60 -29.83 12.68
C LEU A 374 21.31 -28.73 11.89
N LEU A 375 21.94 -27.77 12.59
CA LEU A 375 22.65 -26.68 11.95
C LEU A 375 23.84 -27.19 11.15
N ASP A 376 24.56 -28.20 11.64
CA ASP A 376 25.67 -28.83 10.90
C ASP A 376 25.20 -29.44 9.58
N ARG A 377 24.06 -30.13 9.58
CA ARG A 377 23.47 -30.72 8.37
C ARG A 377 22.99 -29.66 7.38
N VAL A 378 22.52 -28.52 7.88
CA VAL A 378 22.03 -27.42 7.04
C VAL A 378 23.18 -26.56 6.51
N TYR A 379 24.25 -26.35 7.27
CA TYR A 379 25.33 -25.44 6.88
C TYR A 379 26.57 -26.11 6.28
N GLY A 380 26.79 -27.42 6.49
CA GLY A 380 27.89 -28.14 5.84
C GLY A 380 29.28 -27.56 6.17
N GLN A 381 29.63 -27.58 7.47
CA GLN A 381 30.91 -27.25 8.13
C GLN A 381 31.59 -25.89 7.87
N GLY A 382 31.82 -25.14 8.97
CA GLY A 382 32.91 -24.15 9.04
C GLY A 382 32.72 -22.82 9.79
N SER A 383 31.84 -22.67 10.79
CA SER A 383 31.86 -21.47 11.67
C SER A 383 32.90 -21.63 12.79
N ALA A 384 34.19 -21.48 12.45
CA ALA A 384 35.21 -21.23 13.45
C ALA A 384 35.20 -19.75 13.87
N GLY A 385 34.93 -19.48 15.15
CA GLY A 385 35.51 -18.33 15.86
C GLY A 385 34.56 -17.21 16.31
N SER A 386 34.57 -16.98 17.63
CA SER A 386 34.11 -15.78 18.38
C SER A 386 32.59 -15.77 18.72
N VAL A 387 32.10 -15.65 19.95
CA VAL A 387 32.59 -15.31 21.31
C VAL A 387 31.61 -16.02 22.27
N GLY A 388 32.01 -16.85 23.23
CA GLY A 388 32.51 -16.42 24.55
C GLY A 388 31.40 -15.99 25.51
N HIS A 389 30.77 -16.94 26.21
CA HIS A 389 30.40 -16.70 27.61
C HIS A 389 30.39 -18.02 28.38
N GLY A 390 31.39 -18.19 29.22
CA GLY A 390 31.40 -19.21 30.25
C GLY A 390 30.32 -18.91 31.28
N ALA A 391 29.62 -19.97 31.67
CA ALA A 391 29.07 -20.10 33.01
C ALA A 391 29.29 -21.57 33.38
N GLU A 392 30.42 -21.81 34.03
CA GLU A 392 30.60 -22.96 34.92
C GLU A 392 29.44 -22.98 35.91
N VAL A 393 28.70 -24.09 35.96
CA VAL A 393 28.17 -24.59 37.22
C VAL A 393 28.44 -26.09 37.23
N SER A 394 29.33 -26.46 38.12
CA SER A 394 29.87 -27.79 38.37
C SER A 394 28.78 -28.82 38.68
N GLU A 395 28.91 -30.00 38.06
CA GLU A 395 28.48 -31.25 38.67
C GLU A 395 29.51 -31.62 39.74
N ASP A 396 29.11 -31.65 41.00
CA ASP A 396 29.73 -32.52 41.99
C ASP A 396 28.65 -33.50 42.47
N GLY A 397 28.77 -34.73 41.99
CA GLY A 397 28.14 -35.88 42.61
C GLY A 397 28.93 -36.29 43.84
N ALA A 398 28.28 -36.31 45.00
CA ALA A 398 28.72 -37.09 46.14
C ALA A 398 27.50 -37.78 46.75
N GLY A 399 27.37 -39.08 46.49
CA GLY A 399 26.59 -39.95 47.36
C GLY A 399 27.46 -40.40 48.53
N SER A 400 26.98 -40.25 49.77
CA SER A 400 27.03 -41.29 50.80
C SER A 400 26.37 -40.80 52.10
N ARG A 401 25.52 -41.69 52.65
CA ARG A 401 24.91 -41.75 53.99
C ARG A 401 23.62 -41.00 54.24
#